data_AF-A0A087T1X8-F1
#
_entry.id   AF-A0A087T1X8-F1
#
_cell.length_a   1.000
_cell.length_b   1.000
_cell.length_c   1.000
_cell.angle_alpha   90.00
_cell.angle_beta   90.00
_cell.angle_gamma   90.00
#
_symmetry.space_group_name_H-M   'P 1'
#
loop_
_entity.id
_entity.type
_entity.pdbx_description
1 polymer ?
#
loop_
_entity_poly.entity_id
_entity_poly.type
_entity_poly.pdbx_seq_one_letter_code
_entity_poly.pdbx_strand_id
1 'polypeptide(L)'
;MAGGIFADKMGDMINDEQIVMTPTKRSKDHTTVTMERLKASDMDQNNIIHVGGGDHKGIVIYKEPGADKGISKPPELVLGFKVMLRSSSCNKHVQENWQLKFWFKNAHDHQKIDSAEAFLTELVSSGECPKDYVGFIKKTMKLMQIKYPCVQKVEVEMKKQEEGKPPTPASPGRLSFFRHIDKSMEHWCMLIFRML
;
A
#
# COMPACT_ATOMS: atom_id res chain seq x y z
N MET A 1 21.58 41.31 -27.03
CA MET A 1 21.71 40.14 -26.13
C MET A 1 21.19 40.54 -24.77
N ALA A 2 19.97 40.10 -24.42
CA ALA A 2 19.41 40.27 -23.08
C ALA A 2 18.51 39.06 -22.84
N GLY A 3 19.09 37.99 -22.34
CA GLY A 3 18.39 36.79 -21.90
C GLY A 3 18.78 36.52 -20.46
N GLY A 4 17.77 36.29 -19.61
CA GLY A 4 17.98 35.73 -18.27
C GLY A 4 17.30 36.48 -17.13
N ILE A 5 15.96 36.44 -17.04
CA ILE A 5 15.24 36.63 -15.76
C ILE A 5 14.09 35.60 -15.58
N PHE A 6 13.84 34.67 -16.52
CA PHE A 6 12.65 33.79 -16.49
C PHE A 6 12.92 32.30 -16.23
N ALA A 7 13.99 31.94 -15.51
CA ALA A 7 14.33 30.52 -15.30
C ALA A 7 14.22 30.03 -13.84
N ASP A 8 14.11 30.91 -12.84
CA ASP A 8 14.17 30.50 -11.42
C ASP A 8 12.82 30.42 -10.71
N LYS A 9 11.70 30.29 -11.44
CA LYS A 9 10.35 30.23 -10.85
C LYS A 9 9.50 29.01 -11.24
N MET A 10 10.16 27.92 -11.66
CA MET A 10 9.53 26.62 -11.91
C MET A 10 10.23 25.47 -11.15
N GLY A 11 10.82 25.77 -9.98
CA GLY A 11 11.48 24.78 -9.13
C GLY A 11 10.67 24.33 -7.91
N ASP A 12 9.52 24.95 -7.63
CA ASP A 12 8.80 24.78 -6.35
C ASP A 12 7.31 24.46 -6.55
N MET A 13 7.01 23.52 -7.46
CA MET A 13 5.84 22.66 -7.30
C MET A 13 6.32 21.39 -6.61
N ILE A 14 6.84 21.51 -5.39
CA ILE A 14 6.90 20.38 -4.48
C ILE A 14 5.45 19.93 -4.34
N ASN A 15 5.10 18.79 -4.93
CA ASN A 15 3.78 18.19 -4.83
C ASN A 15 3.33 18.26 -3.37
N ASP A 16 2.33 19.09 -3.07
CA ASP A 16 1.67 19.24 -1.77
C ASP A 16 0.90 17.97 -1.34
N GLU A 17 1.21 16.86 -2.00
CA GLU A 17 0.54 15.59 -1.87
C GLU A 17 1.33 14.69 -0.91
N GLN A 18 0.63 14.22 0.11
CA GLN A 18 1.15 13.28 1.10
C GLN A 18 0.51 11.91 0.91
N ILE A 19 1.23 10.87 1.29
CA ILE A 19 0.69 9.51 1.34
C ILE A 19 0.01 9.33 2.69
N VAL A 20 -1.31 9.22 2.67
CA VAL A 20 -2.14 8.98 3.84
C VAL A 20 -2.44 7.49 3.96
N MET A 21 -1.99 6.88 5.06
CA MET A 21 -2.31 5.50 5.41
C MET A 21 -3.50 5.46 6.37
N THR A 22 -4.51 4.65 6.05
CA THR A 22 -5.70 4.45 6.86
C THR A 22 -5.97 2.95 7.02
N PRO A 23 -5.92 2.40 8.25
CA PRO A 23 -6.47 1.07 8.53
C PRO A 23 -7.98 1.11 8.34
N THR A 24 -8.58 0.19 7.57
CA THR A 24 -10.01 0.24 7.23
C THR A 24 -10.83 -0.94 7.71
N LYS A 25 -10.20 -2.11 7.90
CA LYS A 25 -10.88 -3.28 8.45
C LYS A 25 -9.88 -4.19 9.14
N ARG A 26 -10.24 -4.64 10.34
CA ARG A 26 -9.50 -5.68 11.05
C ARG A 26 -10.47 -6.72 11.60
N SER A 27 -10.33 -7.95 11.15
CA SER A 27 -10.87 -9.14 11.79
C SER A 27 -9.75 -10.15 12.03
N LYS A 28 -10.06 -11.24 12.74
CA LYS A 28 -9.09 -12.31 13.06
C LYS A 28 -8.35 -12.83 11.81
N ASP A 29 -9.04 -12.85 10.67
CA ASP A 29 -8.58 -13.54 9.46
C ASP A 29 -8.56 -12.63 8.22
N HIS A 30 -8.87 -11.34 8.40
CA HIS A 30 -8.93 -10.37 7.32
C HIS A 30 -8.47 -9.00 7.80
N THR A 31 -7.42 -8.47 7.16
CA THR A 31 -6.94 -7.10 7.40
C THR A 31 -6.95 -6.32 6.09
N THR A 32 -7.40 -5.07 6.16
CA THR A 32 -7.39 -4.14 5.02
C THR A 32 -6.73 -2.83 5.45
N VAL A 33 -5.78 -2.38 4.64
CA VAL A 33 -5.09 -1.09 4.82
C VAL A 33 -5.14 -0.32 3.51
N THR A 34 -5.50 0.95 3.60
CA THR A 34 -5.54 1.87 2.45
C THR A 34 -4.40 2.85 2.53
N MET A 35 -3.73 3.08 1.41
CA MET A 35 -2.76 4.15 1.22
C MET A 35 -3.23 5.01 0.07
N GLU A 36 -3.40 6.30 0.30
CA GLU A 36 -3.99 7.24 -0.65
C GLU A 36 -3.18 8.52 -0.70
N ARG A 37 -3.07 9.11 -1.89
CA ARG A 37 -2.40 10.38 -2.08
C ARG A 37 -3.40 11.53 -1.90
N LEU A 38 -3.21 12.34 -0.87
CA LEU A 38 -4.06 13.50 -0.61
C LEU A 38 -3.24 14.78 -0.62
N LYS A 39 -3.80 15.86 -1.17
CA LYS A 39 -3.23 17.19 -1.01
C LYS A 39 -3.38 17.64 0.44
N ALA A 40 -2.43 18.41 0.95
CA ALA A 40 -2.52 18.97 2.31
C ALA A 40 -3.83 19.72 2.58
N SER A 41 -4.42 20.37 1.55
CA SER A 41 -5.72 21.05 1.64
C SER A 41 -6.91 20.12 1.88
N ASP A 42 -6.81 18.87 1.42
CA ASP A 42 -7.91 17.90 1.42
C ASP A 42 -7.84 16.99 2.67
N MET A 43 -6.86 17.24 3.54
CA MET A 43 -6.59 16.43 4.72
C MET A 43 -7.41 16.89 5.92
N ASP A 44 -8.11 15.95 6.54
CA ASP A 44 -8.81 16.18 7.80
C ASP A 44 -7.82 16.05 8.97
N GLN A 45 -7.44 17.19 9.53
CA GLN A 45 -6.51 17.27 10.66
C GLN A 45 -7.01 16.51 11.90
N ASN A 46 -8.32 16.35 12.07
CA ASN A 46 -8.88 15.62 13.22
C ASN A 46 -8.62 14.11 13.13
N ASN A 47 -8.39 13.60 11.92
CA ASN A 47 -8.11 12.19 11.69
C ASN A 47 -6.62 11.87 11.74
N ILE A 48 -5.74 12.87 11.73
CA ILE A 48 -4.30 12.64 11.83
C ILE A 48 -3.97 12.09 13.21
N ILE A 49 -3.34 10.93 13.25
CA ILE A 49 -2.74 10.38 14.46
C ILE A 49 -1.21 10.55 14.43
N HIS A 50 -0.61 10.49 13.24
CA HIS A 50 0.84 10.61 13.07
C HIS A 50 1.21 11.35 11.79
N VAL A 51 2.32 12.09 11.84
CA VAL A 51 3.01 12.64 10.68
C VAL A 51 4.44 12.12 10.73
N GLY A 52 4.86 11.38 9.70
CA GLY A 52 6.20 10.79 9.64
C GLY A 52 7.29 11.85 9.52
N GLY A 53 8.39 11.65 10.26
CA GLY A 53 9.58 12.50 10.24
C GLY A 53 10.72 11.91 9.40
N GLY A 54 11.81 12.66 9.25
CA GLY A 54 13.05 12.18 8.60
C GLY A 54 12.81 11.53 7.23
N ASP A 55 13.27 10.29 7.08
CA ASP A 55 13.10 9.50 5.85
C ASP A 55 11.64 9.22 5.50
N HIS A 56 10.71 9.41 6.44
CA HIS A 56 9.28 9.18 6.30
C HIS A 56 8.46 10.46 6.09
N LYS A 57 9.12 11.60 5.91
CA LYS A 57 8.47 12.87 5.58
C LYS A 57 7.52 12.70 4.39
N GLY A 58 6.30 13.24 4.52
CA GLY A 58 5.25 13.13 3.49
C GLY A 58 4.37 11.88 3.62
N ILE A 59 4.52 11.09 4.68
CA ILE A 59 3.58 10.02 5.06
C ILE A 59 2.80 10.46 6.29
N VAL A 60 1.48 10.28 6.26
CA VAL A 60 0.57 10.61 7.37
C VAL A 60 -0.32 9.42 7.70
N ILE A 61 -0.58 9.19 8.97
CA ILE A 61 -1.41 8.08 9.45
C ILE A 61 -2.73 8.63 9.97
N TYR A 62 -3.82 8.11 9.43
CA TYR A 62 -5.17 8.43 9.85
C TYR A 62 -5.75 7.42 10.83
N LYS A 63 -6.70 7.90 11.62
CA LYS A 63 -7.64 7.09 12.41
C LYS A 63 -8.40 6.16 11.48
N GLU A 64 -8.71 4.97 11.99
CA GLU A 64 -9.69 4.11 11.35
C GLU A 64 -11.01 4.90 11.26
N PRO A 65 -11.59 5.03 10.07
CA PRO A 65 -12.80 5.82 9.90
C PRO A 65 -13.98 5.08 10.53
N GLY A 66 -14.91 5.83 11.12
CA GLY A 66 -16.21 5.29 11.52
C GLY A 66 -16.95 4.68 10.32
N ALA A 67 -18.02 3.93 10.60
CA ALA A 67 -18.77 3.15 9.60
C ALA A 67 -19.35 3.95 8.41
N ASP A 68 -19.29 5.29 8.43
CA ASP A 68 -19.81 6.20 7.41
C ASP A 68 -18.72 6.73 6.47
N LYS A 69 -18.11 5.86 5.67
CA LYS A 69 -17.48 6.31 4.41
C LYS A 69 -18.43 5.99 3.26
N GLY A 70 -18.96 7.04 2.65
CA GLY A 70 -19.83 6.98 1.47
C GLY A 70 -19.24 6.17 0.31
N ILE A 71 -20.05 5.93 -0.71
CA ILE A 71 -19.75 5.06 -1.84
C ILE A 71 -18.48 5.55 -2.56
N SER A 72 -17.35 4.91 -2.29
CA SER A 72 -16.08 5.16 -2.98
C SER A 72 -16.13 4.54 -4.37
N LYS A 73 -15.48 5.20 -5.35
CA LYS A 73 -15.29 4.65 -6.70
C LYS A 73 -14.73 3.21 -6.60
N PRO A 74 -15.22 2.24 -7.40
CA PRO A 74 -14.62 0.91 -7.43
C PRO A 74 -13.15 0.95 -7.86
N PRO A 75 -12.32 -0.01 -7.44
CA PRO A 75 -10.95 -0.10 -7.92
C PRO A 75 -10.90 -0.29 -9.43
N GLU A 76 -9.91 0.33 -10.07
CA GLU A 76 -9.72 0.26 -11.51
C GLU A 76 -8.95 -1.01 -11.92
N LEU A 77 -8.09 -1.51 -11.03
CA LEU A 77 -7.35 -2.75 -11.25
C LEU A 77 -7.18 -3.50 -9.93
N VAL A 78 -7.21 -4.83 -9.98
CA VAL A 78 -6.99 -5.70 -8.82
C VAL A 78 -5.97 -6.78 -9.18
N LEU A 79 -4.88 -6.85 -8.44
CA LEU A 79 -3.87 -7.91 -8.55
C LEU A 79 -3.94 -8.79 -7.31
N GLY A 80 -4.17 -10.10 -7.51
CA GLY A 80 -4.23 -11.09 -6.43
C GLY A 80 -3.03 -12.02 -6.46
N PHE A 81 -2.44 -12.29 -5.29
CA PHE A 81 -1.36 -13.26 -5.15
C PHE A 81 -1.44 -14.00 -3.82
N LYS A 82 -0.66 -15.06 -3.69
CA LYS A 82 -0.63 -15.91 -2.50
C LYS A 82 0.71 -15.78 -1.80
N VAL A 83 0.66 -15.78 -0.48
CA VAL A 83 1.85 -15.69 0.38
C VAL A 83 1.85 -16.85 1.37
N MET A 84 3.00 -17.49 1.53
CA MET A 84 3.22 -18.55 2.51
C MET A 84 3.97 -17.98 3.71
N LEU A 85 3.25 -17.78 4.80
CA LEU A 85 3.77 -17.20 6.04
C LEU A 85 4.14 -18.31 7.00
N ARG A 86 5.12 -18.12 7.88
CA ARG A 86 5.34 -19.03 9.01
C ARG A 86 4.69 -18.40 10.23
N SER A 87 3.79 -19.12 10.87
CA SER A 87 3.19 -18.65 12.11
C SER A 87 4.17 -18.86 13.25
N SER A 88 4.60 -17.78 13.91
CA SER A 88 5.42 -17.80 15.12
C SER A 88 4.77 -18.61 16.25
N SER A 89 3.44 -18.56 16.36
CA SER A 89 2.67 -19.20 17.43
C SER A 89 2.54 -20.72 17.33
N CYS A 90 2.58 -21.30 16.12
CA CYS A 90 2.39 -22.74 15.94
C CYS A 90 3.47 -23.40 15.07
N ASN A 91 4.49 -22.64 14.66
CA ASN A 91 5.58 -23.06 13.76
C ASN A 91 5.11 -23.73 12.44
N LYS A 92 3.84 -23.53 12.07
CA LYS A 92 3.26 -24.03 10.81
C LYS A 92 3.27 -22.95 9.74
N HIS A 93 3.37 -23.38 8.50
CA HIS A 93 3.14 -22.50 7.36
C HIS A 93 1.64 -22.24 7.19
N VAL A 94 1.25 -20.97 7.10
CA VAL A 94 -0.11 -20.50 6.84
C VAL A 94 -0.12 -19.82 5.49
N GLN A 95 -1.02 -20.22 4.60
CA GLN A 95 -1.23 -19.56 3.33
C GLN A 95 -2.22 -18.41 3.49
N GLU A 96 -1.91 -17.28 2.85
CA GLU A 96 -2.80 -16.14 2.75
C GLU A 96 -3.02 -15.73 1.30
N ASN A 97 -4.23 -15.24 1.03
CA ASN A 97 -4.59 -14.62 -0.23
C ASN A 97 -4.53 -13.11 -0.03
N TRP A 98 -3.63 -12.46 -0.77
CA TRP A 98 -3.46 -11.02 -0.72
C TRP A 98 -3.97 -10.41 -2.03
N GLN A 99 -4.54 -9.22 -1.93
CA GLN A 99 -4.95 -8.42 -3.08
C GLN A 99 -4.42 -7.00 -2.96
N LEU A 100 -3.91 -6.47 -4.06
CA LEU A 100 -3.67 -5.04 -4.25
C LEU A 100 -4.76 -4.51 -5.17
N LYS A 101 -5.51 -3.52 -4.68
CA LYS A 101 -6.52 -2.82 -5.47
C LYS A 101 -6.03 -1.41 -5.75
N PHE A 102 -6.09 -0.99 -7.00
CA PHE A 102 -5.48 0.25 -7.47
C PHE A 102 -6.53 1.23 -7.98
N TRP A 103 -6.27 2.50 -7.69
CA TRP A 103 -6.90 3.64 -8.35
C TRP A 103 -5.79 4.53 -8.89
N PHE A 104 -6.03 5.09 -10.07
CA PHE A 104 -5.03 5.88 -10.78
C PHE A 104 -5.52 7.31 -10.99
N LYS A 105 -4.57 8.23 -11.14
CA LYS A 105 -4.81 9.58 -11.64
C LYS A 105 -4.01 9.81 -12.91
N ASN A 106 -4.60 10.50 -13.88
CA ASN A 106 -3.93 10.95 -15.09
C ASN A 106 -3.19 9.82 -15.84
N ALA A 107 -3.73 8.60 -15.86
CA ALA A 107 -3.12 7.45 -16.53
C ALA A 107 -4.08 6.85 -17.55
N HIS A 108 -3.54 6.47 -18.72
CA HIS A 108 -4.26 5.70 -19.74
C HIS A 108 -4.29 4.21 -19.38
N ASP A 109 -5.23 3.44 -19.94
CA ASP A 109 -5.46 2.06 -19.51
C ASP A 109 -4.24 1.14 -19.66
N HIS A 110 -3.46 1.27 -20.74
CA HIS A 110 -2.20 0.52 -20.91
C HIS A 110 -1.20 0.86 -19.79
N GLN A 111 -1.02 2.15 -19.50
CA GLN A 111 -0.12 2.63 -18.46
C GLN A 111 -0.55 2.15 -17.07
N LYS A 112 -1.86 2.02 -16.80
CA LYS A 112 -2.37 1.50 -15.52
C LYS A 112 -1.91 0.05 -15.28
N ILE A 113 -2.04 -0.79 -16.31
CA ILE A 113 -1.63 -2.20 -16.24
C ILE A 113 -0.11 -2.28 -16.05
N ASP A 114 0.66 -1.62 -16.92
CA ASP A 114 2.13 -1.63 -16.85
C ASP A 114 2.63 -1.12 -15.49
N SER A 115 2.03 -0.03 -14.98
CA SER A 115 2.39 0.54 -13.69
C SER A 115 2.09 -0.42 -12.54
N ALA A 116 0.95 -1.10 -12.55
CA ALA A 116 0.57 -2.02 -11.48
C ALA A 116 1.41 -3.31 -11.48
N GLU A 117 1.71 -3.86 -12.65
CA GLU A 117 2.57 -5.04 -12.79
C GLU A 117 4.00 -4.73 -12.36
N ALA A 118 4.55 -3.60 -12.82
CA ALA A 118 5.86 -3.13 -12.38
C ALA A 118 5.88 -2.86 -10.86
N PHE A 119 4.82 -2.23 -10.33
CA PHE A 119 4.68 -1.97 -8.90
C PHE A 119 4.72 -3.27 -8.09
N LEU A 120 3.91 -4.26 -8.46
CA LEU A 120 3.88 -5.56 -7.77
C LEU A 120 5.23 -6.25 -7.88
N THR A 121 5.83 -6.27 -9.07
CA THR A 121 7.14 -6.91 -9.31
C THR A 121 8.21 -6.30 -8.43
N GLU A 122 8.27 -4.97 -8.34
CA GLU A 122 9.23 -4.28 -7.48
C GLU A 122 8.95 -4.53 -6.00
N LEU A 123 7.67 -4.50 -5.60
CA LEU A 123 7.24 -4.75 -4.23
C LEU A 123 7.67 -6.13 -3.72
N VAL A 124 7.68 -7.14 -4.59
CA VAL A 124 8.05 -8.52 -4.23
C VAL A 124 9.47 -8.92 -4.65
N SER A 125 10.24 -8.02 -5.29
CA SER A 125 11.58 -8.28 -5.80
C SER A 125 12.54 -8.75 -4.70
N SER A 126 13.28 -9.83 -4.96
CA SER A 126 13.99 -10.63 -3.96
C SER A 126 15.12 -9.92 -3.21
N GLY A 127 15.76 -8.88 -3.78
CA GLY A 127 16.78 -8.09 -3.07
C GLY A 127 16.21 -7.19 -1.97
N GLU A 128 14.95 -6.79 -2.10
CA GLU A 128 14.27 -5.81 -1.25
C GLU A 128 12.88 -6.30 -0.84
N CYS A 129 12.69 -7.62 -0.83
CA CYS A 129 11.41 -8.23 -0.56
C CYS A 129 11.08 -8.03 0.93
N PRO A 130 9.88 -7.52 1.26
CA PRO A 130 9.42 -7.44 2.63
C PRO A 130 9.51 -8.78 3.37
N LYS A 131 10.09 -8.76 4.57
CA LYS A 131 10.25 -9.94 5.45
C LYS A 131 9.12 -10.09 6.46
N ASP A 132 8.29 -9.08 6.59
CA ASP A 132 7.10 -9.06 7.40
C ASP A 132 6.08 -8.16 6.68
N TYR A 133 4.84 -8.18 7.15
CA TYR A 133 3.83 -7.31 6.59
C TYR A 133 4.18 -5.82 6.75
N VAL A 134 4.93 -5.43 7.80
CA VAL A 134 5.21 -4.01 8.09
C VAL A 134 6.11 -3.47 6.99
N GLY A 135 7.16 -4.22 6.65
CA GLY A 135 8.01 -3.98 5.50
C GLY A 135 7.20 -3.94 4.21
N PHE A 136 6.13 -4.74 4.10
CA PHE A 136 5.30 -4.74 2.91
C PHE A 136 4.54 -3.44 2.77
N ILE A 137 3.80 -3.04 3.81
CA ILE A 137 3.06 -1.76 3.84
C ILE A 137 4.02 -0.58 3.67
N LYS A 138 5.18 -0.58 4.34
CA LYS A 138 6.20 0.46 4.18
C LYS A 138 6.70 0.56 2.76
N LYS A 139 7.03 -0.57 2.13
CA LYS A 139 7.48 -0.58 0.74
C LYS A 139 6.38 -0.10 -0.19
N THR A 140 5.13 -0.52 0.01
CA THR A 140 3.98 -0.01 -0.77
C THR A 140 3.87 1.51 -0.67
N MET A 141 3.94 2.09 0.54
CA MET A 141 3.94 3.55 0.72
C MET A 141 5.10 4.23 0.01
N LYS A 142 6.30 3.66 0.08
CA LYS A 142 7.51 4.22 -0.55
C LYS A 142 7.45 4.17 -2.08
N LEU A 143 6.97 3.07 -2.65
CA LEU A 143 6.75 2.96 -4.09
C LEU A 143 5.75 4.02 -4.57
N MET A 144 4.63 4.19 -3.86
CA MET A 144 3.69 5.27 -4.15
C MET A 144 4.35 6.64 -4.04
N GLN A 145 5.10 6.90 -2.97
CA GLN A 145 5.72 8.21 -2.73
C GLN A 145 6.75 8.59 -3.80
N ILE A 146 7.58 7.64 -4.25
CA ILE A 146 8.82 7.95 -4.99
C ILE A 146 8.73 7.57 -6.47
N LYS A 147 8.12 6.44 -6.81
CA LYS A 147 8.25 5.83 -8.16
C LYS A 147 6.97 5.83 -8.98
N TYR A 148 5.81 5.81 -8.33
CA TYR A 148 4.52 5.63 -9.01
C TYR A 148 3.57 6.80 -8.73
N PRO A 149 3.85 8.01 -9.27
CA PRO A 149 3.01 9.20 -9.05
C PRO A 149 1.62 9.08 -9.68
N CYS A 150 1.45 8.23 -10.70
CA CYS A 150 0.15 7.94 -11.33
C CYS A 150 -0.78 7.10 -10.43
N VAL A 151 -0.24 6.42 -9.42
CA VAL A 151 -1.03 5.65 -8.46
C VAL A 151 -1.59 6.61 -7.41
N GLN A 152 -2.90 6.77 -7.43
CA GLN A 152 -3.66 7.65 -6.53
C GLN A 152 -3.94 6.96 -5.20
N LYS A 153 -4.32 5.68 -5.24
CA LYS A 153 -4.65 4.89 -4.06
C LYS A 153 -4.32 3.43 -4.28
N VAL A 154 -3.83 2.79 -3.22
CA VAL A 154 -3.65 1.35 -3.11
C VAL A 154 -4.37 0.86 -1.87
N GLU A 155 -5.22 -0.14 -2.03
CA GLU A 155 -5.77 -0.91 -0.91
C GLU A 155 -5.08 -2.27 -0.89
N VAL A 156 -4.52 -2.63 0.26
CA VAL A 156 -3.95 -3.95 0.53
C VAL A 156 -4.94 -4.74 1.35
N GLU A 157 -5.48 -5.79 0.76
CA GLU A 157 -6.38 -6.74 1.40
C GLU A 157 -5.62 -8.04 1.69
N MET A 158 -5.60 -8.48 2.95
CA MET A 158 -4.91 -9.69 3.38
C MET A 158 -5.91 -10.62 4.04
N LYS A 159 -6.13 -11.80 3.45
CA LYS A 159 -7.07 -12.80 3.97
C LYS A 159 -6.36 -14.12 4.24
N LYS A 160 -6.53 -14.68 5.44
CA LYS A 160 -6.11 -16.05 5.69
C LYS A 160 -6.90 -17.00 4.82
N GLN A 161 -6.24 -18.03 4.31
CA GLN A 161 -6.94 -19.11 3.64
C GLN A 161 -7.66 -19.98 4.67
N GLU A 162 -8.96 -20.19 4.48
CA GLU A 162 -9.74 -21.18 5.25
C GLU A 162 -9.16 -22.58 5.00
N GLU A 163 -8.83 -23.31 6.07
CA GLU A 163 -8.48 -24.73 6.00
C GLU A 163 -9.72 -25.50 5.50
N GLY A 164 -9.62 -26.20 4.36
CA GLY A 164 -10.67 -27.10 3.86
C GLY A 164 -11.32 -26.76 2.51
N LYS A 165 -11.04 -25.59 1.90
CA LYS A 165 -11.46 -25.32 0.51
C LYS A 165 -10.43 -25.85 -0.50
N PRO A 166 -10.82 -26.66 -1.50
CA PRO A 166 -9.93 -27.05 -2.58
C PRO A 166 -9.42 -25.78 -3.29
N PRO A 167 -8.16 -25.76 -3.76
CA PRO A 167 -7.62 -24.61 -4.46
C PRO A 167 -8.50 -24.32 -5.68
N THR A 168 -9.15 -23.16 -5.72
CA THR A 168 -9.86 -22.70 -6.90
C THR A 168 -8.87 -22.69 -8.08
N PRO A 169 -9.26 -23.23 -9.26
CA PRO A 169 -8.40 -23.23 -10.43
C PRO A 169 -7.96 -21.80 -10.72
N ALA A 170 -6.66 -21.65 -10.98
CA ALA A 170 -6.06 -20.34 -11.26
C ALA A 170 -6.68 -19.77 -12.54
N SER A 171 -7.23 -18.56 -12.48
CA SER A 171 -7.44 -17.75 -13.67
C SER A 171 -6.08 -17.50 -14.35
N PRO A 172 -6.01 -17.46 -15.69
CA PRO A 172 -4.76 -17.16 -16.40
C PRO A 172 -4.21 -15.79 -15.96
N GLY A 173 -2.95 -15.75 -15.52
CA GLY A 173 -2.27 -14.55 -14.96
C GLY A 173 -1.59 -14.73 -13.58
N ARG A 174 -1.57 -15.95 -13.03
CA ARG A 174 -1.08 -16.21 -11.65
C ARG A 174 0.45 -16.13 -11.52
N LEU A 175 0.96 -15.03 -10.96
CA LEU A 175 2.31 -14.97 -10.38
C LEU A 175 2.33 -15.62 -8.99
N SER A 176 3.29 -16.53 -8.79
CA SER A 176 3.50 -17.28 -7.55
C SER A 176 4.87 -16.91 -6.98
N PHE A 177 4.92 -16.27 -5.81
CA PHE A 177 6.18 -15.94 -5.13
C PHE A 177 6.25 -16.62 -3.76
N PHE A 178 7.37 -17.29 -3.48
CA PHE A 178 7.62 -18.01 -2.24
C PHE A 178 8.70 -17.30 -1.43
N ARG A 179 8.33 -16.61 -0.35
CA ARG A 179 9.24 -16.24 0.74
C ARG A 179 8.53 -16.14 2.09
N HIS A 180 9.32 -16.41 3.12
CA HIS A 180 8.96 -16.42 4.53
C HIS A 180 8.73 -15.00 5.04
N ILE A 181 7.52 -14.74 5.51
CA ILE A 181 7.13 -13.48 6.15
C ILE A 181 6.58 -13.83 7.55
N ASP A 182 7.09 -13.15 8.58
CA ASP A 182 6.76 -13.42 9.99
C ASP A 182 5.50 -12.68 10.45
N LYS A 183 4.73 -13.33 11.32
CA LYS A 183 3.49 -12.84 11.93
C LYS A 183 3.76 -12.29 13.33
N SER A 184 3.75 -10.97 13.46
CA SER A 184 3.52 -10.29 14.75
C SER A 184 2.42 -9.25 14.56
N MET A 185 1.19 -9.61 14.95
CA MET A 185 -0.04 -8.89 14.56
C MET A 185 -0.63 -7.99 15.66
N GLU A 186 -0.03 -7.93 16.85
CA GLU A 186 -0.65 -7.23 17.99
C GLU A 186 -0.13 -5.80 18.25
N HIS A 187 0.91 -5.36 17.55
CA HIS A 187 1.55 -4.07 17.80
C HIS A 187 1.41 -3.04 16.67
N TRP A 188 0.53 -3.28 15.68
CA TRP A 188 0.59 -2.63 14.36
C TRP A 188 0.51 -1.11 14.30
N CYS A 189 -0.39 -0.50 15.08
CA CYS A 189 -0.41 0.95 15.14
C CYS A 189 0.86 1.43 15.87
N MET A 190 1.14 0.89 17.06
CA MET A 190 2.28 1.27 17.91
C MET A 190 3.67 1.03 17.27
N LEU A 191 3.84 0.01 16.42
CA LEU A 191 5.07 -0.31 15.70
C LEU A 191 5.28 0.62 14.51
N ILE A 192 4.22 0.97 13.77
CA ILE A 192 4.33 1.97 12.72
C ILE A 192 4.60 3.35 13.34
N PHE A 193 3.94 3.70 14.47
CA PHE A 193 4.25 4.91 15.27
C PHE A 193 5.69 4.98 15.76
N ARG A 194 6.31 3.83 16.07
CA ARG A 194 7.69 3.77 16.58
C ARG A 194 8.76 3.75 15.48
N MET A 195 8.37 3.69 14.20
CA MET A 195 9.29 3.54 13.09
C MET A 195 9.09 4.55 11.95
N LEU A 196 8.24 5.58 12.15
CA LEU A 196 8.14 6.79 11.32
C LEU A 196 8.46 8.01 12.20
#